data_AF-A0A9D2MBQ9-F1
#
_entry.id   AF-A0A9D2MBQ9-F1
#
_cell.length_a   1.000
_cell.length_b   1.000
_cell.length_c   1.000
_cell.angle_alpha   90.00
_cell.angle_beta   90.00
_cell.angle_gamma   90.00
#
_symmetry.space_group_name_H-M   'P 1'
#
loop_
_entity.id
_entity.type
_entity.pdbx_description
1 polymer ?
#
loop_
_entity_poly.entity_id
_entity_poly.type
_entity_poly.pdbx_seq_one_letter_code
_entity_poly.pdbx_strand_id
1 'polypeptide(L)'
;MANITEAHGTLTLVGPWTQESLDAFLPVLDCWAFGQFGIMEHGPLSLAQPSTTFWGCGRWSFCGTLEKLDIWTRTDQSGPHHVTMQQYERLIQLMYRDELKIRFEYDDQDDYDIHEVGYLESSRTELFYHVTTSVDNRRRRAAQKRARKGPALSGGELVVPAGTGTVKRDAFRSRTDLVRLTLSPGVKEIGSGAFQDCTNLRCVTFPEGLAKISGSAFAGCTALEELDLPDGVRLMNGSFSGCTALRRVAVPAHVELTIGSSNFPFDGCSALERMDFAPGHPKYCTVDGLVLNKNGRRLVFLPPARAGVCALPDTVTQAEGINGCPALTELVIPKKTTKLGMSFYGCPNLTTFSVDPGNRAYRSVDGVLFSRDGSTLLRCKKGGAYAVPDGVAVIGSYAFNQNTALTAVSLPDSVTTIGSLAFGDCSSLTQVALPEHLTEFNWQTFYGCAALTEIVIPPRVTALPAYLFSGCASLTRVVLPEGLQEIGRGVFQGCSRLLELIIPRSVTAIHDLAFQDCRRITLRSASAYVHRYALERRIPFHLI
;
A
#
# COMPACT_ATOMS: atom_id res chain seq x y z
N MET A 1 -34.78 14.24 17.37
CA MET A 1 -33.70 15.23 17.52
C MET A 1 -32.50 14.50 18.09
N ALA A 2 -31.50 14.21 17.26
CA ALA A 2 -30.23 13.64 17.67
C ALA A 2 -29.16 14.71 17.44
N ASN A 3 -28.32 14.97 18.46
CA ASN A 3 -27.24 15.94 18.35
C ASN A 3 -25.96 15.22 17.92
N ILE A 4 -25.31 15.76 16.90
CA ILE A 4 -23.96 15.40 16.48
C ILE A 4 -23.03 16.42 17.12
N THR A 5 -22.05 15.96 17.90
CA THR A 5 -20.98 16.82 18.42
C THR A 5 -19.64 16.28 17.99
N GLU A 6 -18.85 17.14 17.35
CA GLU A 6 -17.49 16.83 16.89
C GLU A 6 -16.48 17.43 17.87
N ALA A 7 -15.62 16.57 18.43
CA ALA A 7 -14.44 16.98 19.16
C ALA A 7 -13.27 16.09 18.74
N HIS A 8 -12.14 16.71 18.39
CA HIS A 8 -10.88 16.03 18.06
C HIS A 8 -11.00 14.95 16.95
N GLY A 9 -11.80 15.22 15.91
CA GLY A 9 -11.88 14.38 14.71
C GLY A 9 -12.52 13.01 14.94
N THR A 10 -13.38 12.88 15.95
CA THR A 10 -14.20 11.68 16.18
C THR A 10 -15.68 12.08 16.12
N LEU A 11 -16.45 11.37 15.31
CA LEU A 11 -17.88 11.58 15.11
C LEU A 11 -18.63 10.59 16.01
N THR A 12 -19.26 11.09 17.07
CA THR A 12 -19.99 10.24 18.03
C THR A 12 -21.48 10.39 17.82
N LEU A 13 -22.16 9.30 17.44
CA LEU A 13 -23.61 9.23 17.31
C LEU A 13 -24.23 8.85 18.65
N VAL A 14 -25.02 9.74 19.24
CA VAL A 14 -25.66 9.51 20.55
C VAL A 14 -27.19 9.50 20.40
N GLY A 15 -27.80 8.32 20.59
CA GLY A 15 -29.25 8.13 20.58
C GLY A 15 -29.64 6.65 20.41
N PRO A 16 -30.89 6.26 20.70
CA PRO A 16 -31.36 4.90 20.46
C PRO A 16 -31.53 4.65 18.96
N TRP A 17 -30.79 3.70 18.41
CA TRP A 17 -30.86 3.30 17.00
C TRP A 17 -31.63 1.99 16.86
N THR A 18 -32.40 1.85 15.79
CA THR A 18 -33.04 0.59 15.38
C THR A 18 -32.24 -0.07 14.26
N GLN A 19 -32.34 -1.39 14.08
CA GLN A 19 -31.62 -2.10 13.01
C GLN A 19 -31.91 -1.53 11.61
N GLU A 20 -33.16 -1.12 11.37
CA GLU A 20 -33.59 -0.45 10.13
C GLU A 20 -32.92 0.92 9.89
N SER A 21 -32.57 1.65 10.96
CA SER A 21 -31.87 2.94 10.83
C SER A 21 -30.35 2.80 10.71
N LEU A 22 -29.77 1.67 11.15
CA LEU A 22 -28.39 1.28 10.88
C LEU A 22 -28.21 0.80 9.43
N ASP A 23 -29.13 0.00 8.91
CA ASP A 23 -29.06 -0.54 7.54
C ASP A 23 -29.23 0.56 6.47
N ALA A 24 -29.94 1.65 6.79
CA ALA A 24 -30.02 2.84 5.95
C ALA A 24 -28.76 3.73 5.99
N PHE A 25 -27.91 3.59 7.03
CA PHE A 25 -26.71 4.41 7.25
C PHE A 25 -25.43 3.76 6.71
N LEU A 26 -25.38 2.42 6.64
CA LEU A 26 -24.22 1.64 6.18
C LEU A 26 -23.75 1.91 4.74
N PRO A 27 -24.61 2.22 3.74
CA PRO A 27 -24.15 2.56 2.39
C PRO A 27 -23.37 3.89 2.31
N VAL A 28 -23.43 4.74 3.35
CA VAL A 28 -22.74 6.03 3.41
C VAL A 28 -21.29 5.88 3.91
N LEU A 29 -20.95 4.78 4.59
CA LEU A 29 -19.62 4.52 5.17
C LEU A 29 -18.66 3.75 4.24
N ASP A 30 -19.16 3.10 3.18
CA ASP A 30 -18.34 2.38 2.19
C ASP A 30 -17.53 3.31 1.26
N CYS A 31 -17.64 4.63 1.43
CA CYS A 31 -16.85 5.62 0.68
C CYS A 31 -15.53 6.03 1.37
N TRP A 32 -15.17 5.44 2.52
CA TRP A 32 -13.93 5.73 3.24
C TRP A 32 -13.05 4.49 3.41
N ALA A 33 -12.35 4.09 2.35
CA ALA A 33 -11.28 3.10 2.46
C ALA A 33 -9.92 3.80 2.65
N PHE A 34 -9.65 4.23 3.89
CA PHE A 34 -8.38 4.07 4.60
C PHE A 34 -8.63 4.34 6.10
N GLY A 35 -9.11 3.33 6.83
CA GLY A 35 -9.21 3.34 8.29
C GLY A 35 -10.49 2.71 8.84
N GLN A 36 -10.37 1.57 9.52
CA GLN A 36 -11.47 0.80 10.11
C GLN A 36 -12.14 1.52 11.29
N PHE A 37 -13.48 1.46 11.38
CA PHE A 37 -14.26 1.76 12.59
C PHE A 37 -14.67 0.43 13.27
N GLY A 38 -14.45 0.33 14.58
CA GLY A 38 -14.95 -0.75 15.42
C GLY A 38 -16.16 -0.29 16.24
N ILE A 39 -17.22 -1.09 16.26
CA ILE A 39 -18.40 -0.91 17.13
C ILE A 39 -18.05 -1.49 18.51
N MET A 40 -18.22 -0.72 19.59
CA MET A 40 -18.11 -1.21 20.96
C MET A 40 -19.50 -1.29 21.59
N GLU A 41 -19.99 -2.51 21.85
CA GLU A 41 -21.07 -2.75 22.81
C GLU A 41 -20.49 -2.66 24.23
N HIS A 42 -21.11 -1.89 25.12
CA HIS A 42 -20.82 -1.95 26.55
C HIS A 42 -21.99 -2.61 27.29
N GLY A 43 -21.76 -3.83 27.75
CA GLY A 43 -22.45 -4.48 28.88
C GLY A 43 -21.40 -5.12 29.80
N PRO A 44 -21.57 -5.13 31.12
CA PRO A 44 -20.51 -5.52 32.06
C PRO A 44 -20.48 -7.04 32.23
N LEU A 45 -19.31 -7.69 32.26
CA LEU A 45 -19.09 -8.96 32.98
C LEU A 45 -17.60 -9.40 33.00
N SER A 46 -17.06 -9.46 34.23
CA SER A 46 -16.22 -10.52 34.83
C SER A 46 -15.04 -11.12 34.02
N LEU A 47 -13.81 -10.72 34.38
CA LEU A 47 -12.55 -11.35 33.94
C LEU A 47 -12.18 -12.58 34.80
N ALA A 48 -12.19 -13.75 34.17
CA ALA A 48 -11.32 -14.88 34.51
C ALA A 48 -10.52 -15.27 33.25
N GLN A 49 -9.20 -15.13 33.36
CA GLN A 49 -8.09 -15.61 32.50
C GLN A 49 -7.93 -15.09 31.04
N PRO A 50 -6.66 -14.96 30.56
CA PRO A 50 -6.34 -14.27 29.32
C PRO A 50 -5.95 -15.20 28.16
N SER A 51 -6.36 -14.84 26.94
CA SER A 51 -5.52 -14.63 25.74
C SER A 51 -6.31 -14.93 24.45
N THR A 52 -6.79 -13.87 23.81
CA THR A 52 -7.13 -13.86 22.38
C THR A 52 -6.67 -12.51 21.84
N THR A 53 -5.63 -12.54 21.01
CA THR A 53 -5.04 -11.35 20.37
C THR A 53 -5.62 -11.21 18.97
N PHE A 54 -6.16 -10.04 18.64
CA PHE A 54 -6.45 -9.62 17.26
C PHE A 54 -5.74 -8.29 16.98
N TRP A 55 -5.07 -8.22 15.83
CA TRP A 55 -4.26 -7.10 15.35
C TRP A 55 -4.95 -6.34 14.22
N GLY A 56 -4.76 -5.00 14.20
CA GLY A 56 -5.04 -4.11 13.07
C GLY A 56 -4.40 -2.73 13.29
N CYS A 57 -3.42 -2.37 12.45
CA CYS A 57 -2.52 -1.20 12.55
C CYS A 57 -3.23 0.17 12.42
N GLY A 58 -2.86 1.17 13.24
CA GLY A 58 -2.10 2.32 12.72
C GLY A 58 -2.36 3.66 13.40
N ARG A 59 -2.28 3.72 14.73
CA ARG A 59 -1.92 4.92 15.52
C ARG A 59 -1.08 4.41 16.68
N TRP A 60 -0.01 5.12 17.05
CA TRP A 60 0.98 4.74 18.07
C TRP A 60 0.38 3.84 19.15
N SER A 61 0.63 2.54 19.03
CA SER A 61 0.08 1.53 19.91
C SER A 61 1.18 1.19 20.90
N PHE A 62 1.09 1.70 22.13
CA PHE A 62 1.66 0.97 23.25
C PHE A 62 0.83 -0.31 23.37
N CYS A 63 1.27 -1.38 22.72
CA CYS A 63 0.67 -2.69 22.88
C CYS A 63 1.64 -3.54 23.70
N GLY A 64 1.45 -3.44 25.01
CA GLY A 64 2.01 -4.35 26.00
C GLY A 64 1.14 -4.20 27.23
N THR A 65 0.59 -5.30 27.74
CA THR A 65 0.18 -5.33 29.14
C THR A 65 1.45 -5.12 29.96
N LEU A 66 1.59 -3.91 30.50
CA LEU A 66 2.72 -3.51 31.31
C LEU A 66 2.55 -4.19 32.67
N GLU A 67 2.94 -5.46 32.77
CA GLU A 67 2.78 -6.26 34.00
C GLU A 67 3.71 -5.78 35.12
N LYS A 68 4.75 -4.99 34.82
CA LYS A 68 5.57 -4.28 35.81
C LYS A 68 6.41 -3.16 35.17
N LEU A 69 6.46 -2.01 35.85
CA LEU A 69 7.44 -0.95 35.60
C LEU A 69 8.32 -0.83 36.85
N ASP A 70 9.53 -1.40 36.82
CA ASP A 70 10.49 -1.24 37.91
C ASP A 70 11.37 -0.01 37.65
N ILE A 71 11.19 1.03 38.46
CA ILE A 71 12.00 2.25 38.42
C ILE A 71 13.05 2.17 39.53
N TRP A 72 14.33 2.11 39.16
CA TRP A 72 15.43 2.17 40.12
C TRP A 72 15.95 3.60 40.24
N THR A 73 15.87 4.18 41.45
CA THR A 73 16.65 5.36 41.80
C THR A 73 17.89 4.91 42.57
N ARG A 74 19.02 5.57 42.31
CA ARG A 74 20.31 5.24 42.90
C ARG A 74 20.40 5.77 44.34
N THR A 75 19.57 5.24 45.24
CA THR A 75 19.75 5.21 46.70
C THR A 75 18.59 4.43 47.30
N ASP A 76 18.93 3.38 48.03
CA ASP A 76 18.12 2.57 48.96
C ASP A 76 17.53 1.23 48.45
N GLN A 77 17.78 0.18 49.24
CA GLN A 77 17.42 -1.22 49.00
C GLN A 77 16.16 -1.58 49.81
N SER A 78 14.97 -1.14 49.38
CA SER A 78 13.72 -1.69 49.92
C SER A 78 12.49 -1.42 49.03
N GLY A 79 12.04 -2.45 48.30
CA GLY A 79 10.64 -2.72 47.87
C GLY A 79 9.85 -1.69 47.03
N PRO A 80 8.84 -2.13 46.24
CA PRO A 80 8.02 -1.22 45.43
C PRO A 80 6.96 -0.48 46.27
N HIS A 81 6.94 0.85 46.17
CA HIS A 81 5.89 1.71 46.74
C HIS A 81 4.97 2.29 45.66
N HIS A 82 3.68 2.45 45.97
CA HIS A 82 2.68 3.11 45.13
C HIS A 82 3.01 4.58 44.87
N VAL A 83 2.99 5.00 43.60
CA VAL A 83 3.20 6.40 43.16
C VAL A 83 1.88 7.16 43.23
N THR A 84 1.86 8.35 43.82
CA THR A 84 0.65 9.20 43.93
C THR A 84 0.49 10.12 42.71
N MET A 85 -0.74 10.57 42.42
CA MET A 85 -1.02 11.42 41.23
C MET A 85 -0.21 12.73 41.18
N GLN A 86 0.17 13.27 42.33
CA GLN A 86 1.03 14.46 42.43
C GLN A 86 2.48 14.20 41.94
N GLN A 87 2.95 12.95 42.00
CA GLN A 87 4.27 12.56 41.49
C GLN A 87 4.22 12.33 39.97
N TYR A 88 3.07 11.93 39.43
CA TYR A 88 2.84 11.74 37.99
C TYR A 88 2.82 13.08 37.23
N GLU A 89 2.13 14.10 37.77
CA GLU A 89 2.13 15.45 37.17
C GLU A 89 3.52 16.09 37.17
N ARG A 90 4.34 15.78 38.18
CA ARG A 90 5.72 16.28 38.28
C ARG A 90 6.67 15.64 37.25
N LEU A 91 6.43 14.37 36.90
CA LEU A 91 7.13 13.66 35.82
C LEU A 91 6.80 14.24 34.43
N ILE A 92 5.53 14.62 34.21
CA ILE A 92 5.09 15.27 32.96
C ILE A 92 5.73 16.67 32.81
N GLN A 93 5.85 17.44 33.90
CA GLN A 93 6.51 18.75 33.86
C GLN A 93 8.03 18.65 33.62
N LEU A 94 8.68 17.58 34.04
CA LEU A 94 10.11 17.34 33.78
C LEU A 94 10.37 16.84 32.34
N MET A 95 9.43 16.10 31.74
CA MET A 95 9.47 15.72 30.33
C MET A 95 9.37 16.92 29.37
N TYR A 96 8.58 17.93 29.71
CA TYR A 96 8.45 19.14 28.88
C TYR A 96 9.64 20.12 28.99
N ARG A 97 10.59 19.87 29.89
CA ARG A 97 11.78 20.71 30.14
C ARG A 97 13.10 20.07 29.67
N ASP A 98 13.07 18.93 28.98
CA ASP A 98 14.26 18.17 28.53
C ASP A 98 15.22 17.72 29.65
N GLU A 99 14.75 17.65 30.91
CA GLU A 99 15.58 17.30 32.07
C GLU A 99 15.47 15.82 32.50
N LEU A 100 14.66 15.01 31.81
CA LEU A 100 14.44 13.59 32.14
C LEU A 100 15.00 12.67 31.05
N LYS A 101 15.88 11.73 31.42
CA LYS A 101 16.34 10.63 30.54
C LYS A 101 15.77 9.31 31.02
N ILE A 102 14.88 8.72 30.22
CA ILE A 102 14.32 7.38 30.45
C ILE A 102 15.06 6.39 29.54
N ARG A 103 15.56 5.29 30.11
CA ARG A 103 16.12 4.17 29.35
C ARG A 103 15.05 3.08 29.28
N PHE A 104 14.70 2.68 28.07
CA PHE A 104 13.84 1.52 27.83
C PHE A 104 14.73 0.34 27.45
N GLU A 105 14.61 -0.77 28.18
CA GLU A 105 15.08 -2.08 27.74
C GLU A 105 13.84 -2.85 27.26
N TYR A 106 13.89 -3.34 26.02
CA TYR A 106 12.81 -4.12 25.42
C TYR A 106 13.24 -5.59 25.31
N ASP A 107 12.32 -6.49 25.62
CA ASP A 107 12.44 -7.92 25.31
C ASP A 107 11.90 -8.13 23.88
N ASP A 108 12.79 -8.44 22.94
CA ASP A 108 12.55 -8.50 21.49
C ASP A 108 11.70 -9.75 21.14
N GLN A 109 10.36 -9.61 21.02
CA GLN A 109 9.51 -10.65 20.42
C GLN A 109 8.63 -10.25 19.24
N ASP A 110 8.57 -8.98 18.79
CA ASP A 110 7.77 -8.63 17.61
C ASP A 110 8.52 -7.74 16.58
N ASP A 111 8.56 -8.28 15.36
CA ASP A 111 9.17 -7.76 14.12
C ASP A 111 8.47 -6.48 13.62
N TYR A 112 9.15 -5.33 13.65
CA TYR A 112 8.96 -4.24 12.68
C TYR A 112 10.28 -3.47 12.50
N ASP A 113 10.81 -3.46 11.28
CA ASP A 113 11.98 -2.66 10.89
C ASP A 113 11.64 -1.16 10.95
N ILE A 114 12.23 -0.42 11.89
CA ILE A 114 12.30 1.04 11.86
C ILE A 114 13.69 1.43 11.36
N HIS A 115 13.75 2.04 10.17
CA HIS A 115 14.95 2.67 9.66
C HIS A 115 15.28 3.95 10.45
N GLU A 116 16.43 3.92 11.12
CA GLU A 116 17.32 5.02 11.51
C GLU A 116 16.74 6.24 12.27
N VAL A 117 16.98 6.30 13.58
CA VAL A 117 17.08 7.56 14.34
C VAL A 117 18.40 7.55 15.14
N GLY A 118 19.19 8.62 15.00
CA GLY A 118 20.58 8.70 15.44
C GLY A 118 20.82 8.59 16.95
N TYR A 119 21.97 8.00 17.32
CA TYR A 119 22.45 7.91 18.70
C TYR A 119 23.23 9.16 19.13
N LEU A 120 22.99 9.60 20.35
CA LEU A 120 23.86 10.49 21.14
C LEU A 120 24.10 9.82 22.52
N GLU A 121 25.28 9.24 22.71
CA GLU A 121 25.73 8.70 24.00
C GLU A 121 26.26 9.82 24.91
N SER A 122 26.02 9.69 26.22
CA SER A 122 26.47 10.66 27.24
C SER A 122 27.18 9.98 28.41
N SER A 123 28.41 10.42 28.72
CA SER A 123 28.85 10.68 30.10
C SER A 123 30.15 11.53 30.13
N ARG A 124 30.15 12.53 31.03
CA ARG A 124 31.04 13.70 31.26
C ARG A 124 32.55 13.35 31.29
N THR A 125 33.52 14.21 30.92
CA THR A 125 33.75 15.62 31.34
C THR A 125 34.80 16.29 30.42
N GLU A 126 34.73 17.62 30.29
CA GLU A 126 35.65 18.56 29.60
C GLU A 126 35.44 18.82 28.09
N LEU A 127 35.08 20.07 27.81
CA LEU A 127 35.08 20.71 26.50
C LEU A 127 36.53 20.92 26.03
N PHE A 128 36.96 20.11 25.07
CA PHE A 128 37.96 20.52 24.09
C PHE A 128 37.37 20.29 22.69
N TYR A 129 37.15 21.37 21.95
CA TYR A 129 36.89 21.29 20.52
C TYR A 129 38.15 20.77 19.83
N HIS A 130 38.21 19.46 19.60
CA HIS A 130 39.05 18.88 18.55
C HIS A 130 38.12 18.29 17.50
N VAL A 131 38.00 19.01 16.38
CA VAL A 131 37.39 18.50 15.16
C VAL A 131 38.31 17.38 14.65
N THR A 132 38.08 16.15 15.07
CA THR A 132 38.58 14.98 14.35
C THR A 132 37.59 14.69 13.23
N THR A 133 38.04 15.00 12.03
CA THR A 133 37.30 14.88 10.77
C THR A 133 36.56 13.54 10.63
N SER A 134 35.42 13.59 9.93
CA SER A 134 34.46 12.49 9.67
C SER A 134 35.02 11.21 9.03
N VAL A 135 36.33 11.12 8.83
CA VAL A 135 37.04 9.96 8.30
C VAL A 135 37.12 8.84 9.35
N ASP A 136 37.26 9.14 10.64
CA ASP A 136 37.43 8.11 11.69
C ASP A 136 36.14 7.41 12.09
N ASN A 137 34.99 8.09 12.05
CA ASN A 137 33.69 7.44 12.24
C ASN A 137 33.29 6.59 11.03
N ARG A 138 33.65 7.00 9.80
CA ARG A 138 33.52 6.15 8.61
C ARG A 138 34.46 4.96 8.66
N ARG A 139 35.71 5.14 9.13
CA ARG A 139 36.67 4.05 9.33
C ARG A 139 36.25 3.11 10.46
N ARG A 140 35.64 3.59 11.55
CA ARG A 140 35.07 2.76 12.62
C ARG A 140 33.82 2.00 12.18
N ARG A 141 32.90 2.62 11.44
CA ARG A 141 31.75 1.92 10.83
C ARG A 141 32.17 0.94 9.74
N ALA A 142 33.19 1.29 8.93
CA ALA A 142 33.80 0.39 7.95
C ALA A 142 34.61 -0.73 8.62
N ALA A 143 35.25 -0.48 9.76
CA ALA A 143 35.96 -1.46 10.57
C ALA A 143 34.99 -2.37 11.33
N GLN A 144 33.85 -1.88 11.82
CA GLN A 144 32.75 -2.71 12.36
C GLN A 144 32.05 -3.51 11.25
N LYS A 145 31.86 -2.94 10.05
CA LYS A 145 31.43 -3.69 8.85
C LYS A 145 32.45 -4.77 8.45
N ARG A 146 33.75 -4.47 8.53
CA ARG A 146 34.84 -5.42 8.27
C ARG A 146 35.05 -6.45 9.40
N ALA A 147 34.66 -6.14 10.64
CA ALA A 147 34.75 -7.04 11.78
C ALA A 147 33.53 -7.96 11.91
N ARG A 148 32.34 -7.54 11.42
CA ARG A 148 31.15 -8.42 11.29
C ARG A 148 31.25 -9.38 10.11
N LYS A 149 31.95 -8.99 9.03
CA LYS A 149 32.33 -9.93 7.97
C LYS A 149 33.46 -10.81 8.51
N GLY A 150 33.15 -12.05 8.89
CA GLY A 150 34.18 -13.06 9.16
C GLY A 150 35.19 -13.18 8.01
N PRO A 151 36.23 -14.02 8.14
CA PRO A 151 37.27 -14.15 7.12
C PRO A 151 36.66 -14.36 5.72
N ALA A 152 37.36 -13.87 4.70
CA ALA A 152 36.98 -14.06 3.31
C ALA A 152 36.80 -15.57 3.05
N LEU A 153 35.67 -15.94 2.46
CA LEU A 153 35.37 -17.35 2.20
C LEU A 153 36.22 -17.82 1.03
N SER A 154 37.01 -18.87 1.23
CA SER A 154 37.73 -19.54 0.14
C SER A 154 36.72 -20.07 -0.88
N GLY A 155 36.76 -19.56 -2.11
CA GLY A 155 35.81 -19.94 -3.15
C GLY A 155 34.38 -19.44 -2.97
N GLY A 156 34.13 -18.57 -1.98
CA GLY A 156 32.79 -18.04 -1.71
C GLY A 156 31.81 -19.04 -1.09
N GLU A 157 32.30 -20.13 -0.50
CA GLU A 157 31.44 -21.16 0.10
C GLU A 157 31.32 -20.98 1.62
N LEU A 158 30.10 -21.06 2.14
CA LEU A 158 29.82 -21.06 3.57
C LEU A 158 29.05 -22.33 3.95
N VAL A 159 29.59 -23.07 4.90
CA VAL A 159 28.91 -24.18 5.56
C VAL A 159 28.55 -23.75 6.97
N VAL A 160 27.26 -23.65 7.28
CA VAL A 160 26.80 -23.47 8.67
C VAL A 160 26.86 -24.83 9.35
N PRO A 161 27.62 -24.98 10.45
CA PRO A 161 27.90 -26.29 11.04
C PRO A 161 26.68 -26.92 11.72
N ALA A 162 26.70 -28.24 11.84
CA ALA A 162 25.68 -28.98 12.56
C ALA A 162 25.59 -28.52 14.02
N GLY A 163 24.39 -28.57 14.60
CA GLY A 163 24.14 -28.14 15.98
C GLY A 163 24.03 -26.63 16.20
N THR A 164 24.09 -25.82 15.13
CA THR A 164 23.89 -24.36 15.21
C THR A 164 22.52 -23.97 15.79
N GLY A 165 21.49 -24.80 15.58
CA GLY A 165 20.12 -24.53 16.04
C GLY A 165 19.46 -23.39 15.26
N THR A 166 19.90 -22.16 15.48
CA THR A 166 19.36 -20.95 14.83
C THR A 166 20.49 -20.14 14.19
N VAL A 167 20.38 -19.84 12.90
CA VAL A 167 21.20 -18.80 12.28
C VAL A 167 20.68 -17.46 12.76
N LYS A 168 21.50 -16.71 13.51
CA LYS A 168 21.07 -15.47 14.17
C LYS A 168 20.72 -14.37 13.17
N ARG A 169 19.93 -13.40 13.66
CA ARG A 169 19.61 -12.14 12.96
C ARG A 169 20.88 -11.50 12.41
N ASP A 170 20.84 -11.09 11.14
CA ASP A 170 21.92 -10.40 10.43
C ASP A 170 23.29 -11.10 10.36
N ALA A 171 23.37 -12.40 10.71
CA ALA A 171 24.65 -13.09 10.91
C ALA A 171 25.63 -12.97 9.73
N PHE A 172 25.12 -12.98 8.50
CA PHE A 172 25.86 -12.89 7.25
C PHE A 172 25.34 -11.77 6.33
N ARG A 173 24.70 -10.74 6.90
CA ARG A 173 24.19 -9.60 6.13
C ARG A 173 25.31 -8.95 5.28
N SER A 174 24.98 -8.69 4.03
CA SER A 174 25.84 -8.09 3.00
C SER A 174 27.15 -8.85 2.75
N ARG A 175 27.18 -10.17 2.95
CA ARG A 175 28.31 -11.03 2.56
C ARG A 175 28.32 -11.25 1.05
N THR A 176 28.73 -10.21 0.33
CA THR A 176 28.83 -10.20 -1.13
C THR A 176 29.93 -11.13 -1.68
N ASP A 177 30.76 -11.71 -0.83
CA ASP A 177 31.71 -12.76 -1.20
C ASP A 177 31.10 -14.17 -1.15
N LEU A 178 29.90 -14.32 -0.56
CA LEU A 178 29.17 -15.58 -0.48
C LEU A 178 28.53 -15.90 -1.84
N VAL A 179 28.81 -17.09 -2.35
CA VAL A 179 28.31 -17.64 -3.62
C VAL A 179 27.47 -18.90 -3.38
N ARG A 180 27.88 -19.77 -2.45
CA ARG A 180 27.19 -21.01 -2.09
C ARG A 180 27.00 -21.11 -0.59
N LEU A 181 25.77 -21.36 -0.16
CA LEU A 181 25.42 -21.60 1.24
C LEU A 181 24.97 -23.05 1.42
N THR A 182 25.57 -23.75 2.38
CA THR A 182 25.11 -25.07 2.85
C THR A 182 24.76 -24.98 4.34
N LEU A 183 23.51 -25.29 4.67
CA LEU A 183 23.03 -25.37 6.04
C LEU A 183 23.05 -26.84 6.48
N SER A 184 23.90 -27.18 7.45
CA SER A 184 24.02 -28.57 7.92
C SER A 184 22.79 -29.04 8.71
N PRO A 185 22.57 -30.36 8.85
CA PRO A 185 21.52 -30.90 9.69
C PRO A 185 21.53 -30.33 11.11
N GLY A 186 20.33 -30.06 11.64
CA GLY A 186 20.14 -29.48 12.97
C GLY A 186 19.98 -27.95 13.00
N VAL A 187 20.16 -27.25 11.88
CA VAL A 187 19.65 -25.88 11.75
C VAL A 187 18.12 -25.94 11.65
N LYS A 188 17.44 -25.33 12.62
CA LYS A 188 15.98 -25.26 12.74
C LYS A 188 15.41 -23.95 12.23
N GLU A 189 16.14 -22.85 12.37
CA GLU A 189 15.63 -21.52 12.02
C GLU A 189 16.69 -20.63 11.38
N ILE A 190 16.24 -19.78 10.46
CA ILE A 190 17.02 -18.68 9.89
C ILE A 190 16.41 -17.36 10.36
N GLY A 191 17.20 -16.58 11.10
CA GLY A 191 16.80 -15.30 11.66
C GLY A 191 16.65 -14.19 10.62
N SER A 192 15.99 -13.10 11.04
CA SER A 192 15.72 -11.95 10.17
C SER A 192 17.01 -11.37 9.58
N GLY A 193 16.98 -11.02 8.30
CA GLY A 193 18.14 -10.41 7.61
C GLY A 193 19.42 -11.25 7.57
N ALA A 194 19.38 -12.54 7.98
CA ALA A 194 20.58 -13.34 8.21
C ALA A 194 21.53 -13.40 7.00
N PHE A 195 20.99 -13.43 5.79
CA PHE A 195 21.72 -13.42 4.52
C PHE A 195 21.26 -12.27 3.61
N GLN A 196 20.67 -11.21 4.18
CA GLN A 196 20.21 -10.06 3.39
C GLN A 196 21.38 -9.42 2.63
N ASP A 197 21.15 -8.99 1.39
CA ASP A 197 22.12 -8.39 0.48
C ASP A 197 23.37 -9.26 0.21
N CYS A 198 23.26 -10.59 0.32
CA CYS A 198 24.27 -11.51 -0.22
C CYS A 198 24.13 -11.59 -1.74
N THR A 199 24.48 -10.49 -2.43
CA THR A 199 24.13 -10.26 -3.84
C THR A 199 24.74 -11.26 -4.83
N ASN A 200 25.77 -12.00 -4.44
CA ASN A 200 26.42 -13.04 -5.26
C ASN A 200 25.99 -14.48 -4.89
N LEU A 201 25.11 -14.65 -3.90
CA LEU A 201 24.61 -15.97 -3.48
C LEU A 201 23.73 -16.55 -4.59
N ARG A 202 24.16 -17.70 -5.14
CA ARG A 202 23.50 -18.38 -6.27
C ARG A 202 22.81 -19.67 -5.89
N CYS A 203 23.25 -20.30 -4.81
CA CYS A 203 22.81 -21.64 -4.42
C CYS A 203 22.71 -21.73 -2.91
N VAL A 204 21.56 -22.21 -2.43
CA VAL A 204 21.31 -22.49 -1.02
C VAL A 204 20.89 -23.94 -0.89
N THR A 205 21.61 -24.71 -0.09
CA THR A 205 21.21 -26.05 0.31
C THR A 205 20.61 -25.99 1.71
N PHE A 206 19.31 -26.19 1.81
CA PHE A 206 18.60 -26.23 3.10
C PHE A 206 18.69 -27.64 3.73
N PRO A 207 18.69 -27.72 5.08
CA PRO A 207 18.65 -29.01 5.76
C PRO A 207 17.20 -29.51 5.86
N GLU A 208 17.06 -30.84 6.00
CA GLU A 208 15.78 -31.42 6.40
C GLU A 208 15.36 -30.95 7.81
N GLY A 209 14.05 -30.73 7.99
CA GLY A 209 13.48 -30.31 9.28
C GLY A 209 13.79 -28.86 9.67
N LEU A 210 14.12 -28.01 8.69
CA LEU A 210 14.13 -26.56 8.85
C LEU A 210 12.69 -26.06 9.07
N ALA A 211 12.43 -25.42 10.20
CA ALA A 211 11.09 -25.02 10.60
C ALA A 211 10.71 -23.64 10.09
N LYS A 212 11.65 -22.68 10.05
CA LYS A 212 11.34 -21.27 9.78
C LYS A 212 12.43 -20.52 9.03
N ILE A 213 12.02 -19.72 8.06
CA ILE A 213 12.83 -18.65 7.45
C ILE A 213 12.15 -17.31 7.77
N SER A 214 12.87 -16.45 8.52
CA SER A 214 12.32 -15.18 9.02
C SER A 214 12.33 -14.07 7.95
N GLY A 215 11.66 -12.96 8.26
CA GLY A 215 11.52 -11.83 7.33
C GLY A 215 12.87 -11.31 6.85
N SER A 216 12.93 -10.94 5.57
CA SER A 216 14.14 -10.42 4.93
C SER A 216 15.39 -11.34 4.99
N ALA A 217 15.26 -12.60 5.42
CA ALA A 217 16.42 -13.49 5.65
C ALA A 217 17.34 -13.61 4.42
N PHE A 218 16.78 -13.64 3.22
CA PHE A 218 17.48 -13.66 1.93
C PHE A 218 17.11 -12.46 1.05
N ALA A 219 16.59 -11.38 1.62
CA ALA A 219 16.23 -10.20 0.84
C ALA A 219 17.46 -9.66 0.07
N GLY A 220 17.27 -9.25 -1.18
CA GLY A 220 18.34 -8.71 -2.02
C GLY A 220 19.43 -9.73 -2.43
N CYS A 221 19.17 -11.04 -2.32
CA CYS A 221 20.04 -12.07 -2.92
C CYS A 221 19.84 -12.12 -4.44
N THR A 222 20.32 -11.09 -5.13
CA THR A 222 20.01 -10.81 -6.54
C THR A 222 20.59 -11.78 -7.56
N ALA A 223 21.48 -12.71 -7.16
CA ALA A 223 22.06 -13.73 -8.04
C ALA A 223 21.40 -15.11 -7.89
N LEU A 224 20.41 -15.26 -7.00
CA LEU A 224 19.71 -16.52 -6.79
C LEU A 224 18.72 -16.75 -7.95
N GLU A 225 18.95 -17.78 -8.77
CA GLU A 225 18.18 -18.05 -9.98
C GLU A 225 17.09 -19.12 -9.78
N GLU A 226 17.38 -20.13 -8.98
CA GLU A 226 16.45 -21.20 -8.63
C GLU A 226 16.44 -21.41 -7.11
N LEU A 227 15.28 -21.79 -6.59
CA LEU A 227 15.10 -22.05 -5.17
C LEU A 227 14.24 -23.30 -4.96
N ASP A 228 14.84 -24.30 -4.35
CA ASP A 228 14.12 -25.48 -3.87
C ASP A 228 13.93 -25.33 -2.36
N LEU A 229 12.67 -25.13 -1.93
CA LEU A 229 12.35 -24.98 -0.52
C LEU A 229 12.36 -26.35 0.19
N PRO A 230 12.82 -26.43 1.45
CA PRO A 230 12.67 -27.64 2.25
C PRO A 230 11.19 -27.82 2.64
N ASP A 231 10.75 -29.07 2.75
CA ASP A 231 9.38 -29.37 3.14
C ASP A 231 9.11 -28.99 4.62
N GLY A 232 7.87 -28.62 4.93
CA GLY A 232 7.45 -28.22 6.28
C GLY A 232 7.94 -26.84 6.75
N VAL A 233 8.67 -26.08 5.93
CA VAL A 233 9.19 -24.77 6.33
C VAL A 233 8.11 -23.69 6.31
N ARG A 234 8.11 -22.83 7.33
CA ARG A 234 7.33 -21.59 7.36
C ARG A 234 8.14 -20.43 6.79
N LEU A 235 7.61 -19.79 5.76
CA LEU A 235 8.17 -18.58 5.18
C LEU A 235 7.49 -17.34 5.76
N MET A 236 8.30 -16.46 6.36
CA MET A 236 7.82 -15.15 6.78
C MET A 236 7.80 -14.16 5.62
N ASN A 237 7.08 -13.07 5.82
CA ASN A 237 6.93 -11.99 4.85
C ASN A 237 8.27 -11.41 4.40
N GLY A 238 8.45 -11.21 3.10
CA GLY A 238 9.69 -10.69 2.50
C GLY A 238 10.94 -11.56 2.67
N SER A 239 10.83 -12.84 3.05
CA SER A 239 11.99 -13.73 3.27
C SER A 239 12.96 -13.77 2.08
N PHE A 240 12.47 -13.65 0.85
CA PHE A 240 13.23 -13.65 -0.40
C PHE A 240 12.93 -12.39 -1.24
N SER A 241 12.57 -11.27 -0.61
CA SER A 241 12.20 -10.07 -1.36
C SER A 241 13.36 -9.54 -2.20
N GLY A 242 13.06 -9.04 -3.40
CA GLY A 242 14.09 -8.47 -4.29
C GLY A 242 15.14 -9.47 -4.77
N CYS A 243 14.89 -10.79 -4.73
CA CYS A 243 15.71 -11.77 -5.44
C CYS A 243 15.45 -11.66 -6.96
N THR A 244 16.00 -10.63 -7.58
CA THR A 244 15.63 -10.18 -8.93
C THR A 244 16.04 -11.12 -10.06
N ALA A 245 16.94 -12.08 -9.83
CA ALA A 245 17.28 -13.14 -10.79
C ALA A 245 16.45 -14.43 -10.62
N LEU A 246 15.63 -14.54 -9.58
CA LEU A 246 14.92 -15.75 -9.23
C LEU A 246 13.86 -16.06 -10.28
N ARG A 247 14.05 -17.15 -11.03
CA ARG A 247 13.20 -17.59 -12.15
C ARG A 247 12.20 -18.67 -11.75
N ARG A 248 12.64 -19.61 -10.91
CA ARG A 248 11.84 -20.76 -10.46
C ARG A 248 11.92 -20.94 -8.95
N VAL A 249 10.76 -21.19 -8.34
CA VAL A 249 10.66 -21.66 -6.95
C VAL A 249 9.92 -23.00 -6.92
N ALA A 250 10.55 -24.04 -6.40
CA ALA A 250 9.87 -25.30 -6.08
C ALA A 250 9.34 -25.27 -4.65
N VAL A 251 8.05 -25.55 -4.49
CA VAL A 251 7.32 -25.46 -3.22
C VAL A 251 6.74 -26.83 -2.83
N PRO A 252 7.35 -27.56 -1.88
CA PRO A 252 6.81 -28.81 -1.34
C PRO A 252 5.44 -28.69 -0.67
N ALA A 253 4.80 -29.83 -0.40
CA ALA A 253 3.40 -29.93 0.01
C ALA A 253 3.09 -29.30 1.37
N HIS A 254 4.05 -29.26 2.30
CA HIS A 254 3.85 -28.76 3.66
C HIS A 254 4.51 -27.40 3.94
N VAL A 255 4.96 -26.69 2.90
CA VAL A 255 5.44 -25.31 3.07
C VAL A 255 4.31 -24.39 3.50
N GLU A 256 4.52 -23.66 4.58
CA GLU A 256 3.58 -22.63 5.04
C GLU A 256 3.98 -21.28 4.46
N LEU A 257 3.19 -20.80 3.49
CA LEU A 257 3.29 -19.44 2.98
C LEU A 257 1.92 -18.83 2.70
N THR A 258 1.88 -17.50 2.67
CA THR A 258 0.69 -16.72 2.30
C THR A 258 1.01 -15.92 1.04
N ILE A 259 0.17 -16.08 0.01
CA ILE A 259 0.26 -15.35 -1.25
C ILE A 259 -0.85 -14.28 -1.27
N GLY A 260 -0.53 -13.08 -1.77
CA GLY A 260 -1.51 -12.02 -2.02
C GLY A 260 -1.67 -10.98 -0.90
N SER A 261 -0.77 -10.93 0.07
CA SER A 261 -0.67 -9.84 1.07
C SER A 261 0.44 -8.86 0.74
N SER A 262 0.38 -7.64 1.31
CA SER A 262 1.57 -6.78 1.41
C SER A 262 2.68 -7.56 2.12
N ASN A 263 3.88 -7.57 1.53
CA ASN A 263 5.04 -8.38 1.94
C ASN A 263 4.94 -9.91 1.71
N PHE A 264 4.42 -10.33 0.56
CA PHE A 264 4.63 -11.69 0.03
C PHE A 264 6.13 -12.11 0.12
N PRO A 265 6.48 -13.38 0.45
CA PRO A 265 7.87 -13.81 0.59
C PRO A 265 8.77 -13.53 -0.62
N PHE A 266 8.20 -13.50 -1.83
CA PHE A 266 8.93 -13.25 -3.08
C PHE A 266 8.58 -11.90 -3.71
N ASP A 267 8.17 -10.92 -2.91
CA ASP A 267 7.91 -9.56 -3.39
C ASP A 267 9.14 -8.96 -4.11
N GLY A 268 8.93 -8.26 -5.22
CA GLY A 268 10.02 -7.70 -6.02
C GLY A 268 10.92 -8.71 -6.77
N CYS A 269 10.59 -10.01 -6.80
CA CYS A 269 11.29 -11.00 -7.63
C CYS A 269 10.89 -10.86 -9.11
N SER A 270 11.41 -9.83 -9.80
CA SER A 270 10.95 -9.43 -11.13
C SER A 270 11.20 -10.46 -12.26
N ALA A 271 12.18 -11.34 -12.12
CA ALA A 271 12.45 -12.42 -13.08
C ALA A 271 11.67 -13.71 -12.82
N LEU A 272 10.78 -13.73 -11.82
CA LEU A 272 10.04 -14.95 -11.45
C LEU A 272 9.07 -15.34 -12.56
N GLU A 273 9.33 -16.49 -13.18
CA GLU A 273 8.57 -17.05 -14.30
C GLU A 273 7.51 -18.03 -13.80
N ARG A 274 7.80 -18.79 -12.73
CA ARG A 274 6.87 -19.74 -12.15
C ARG A 274 7.20 -20.12 -10.71
N MET A 275 6.16 -20.52 -9.99
CA MET A 275 6.26 -21.22 -8.71
C MET A 275 5.61 -22.59 -8.87
N ASP A 276 6.39 -23.64 -8.67
CA ASP A 276 5.97 -25.03 -8.88
C ASP A 276 5.55 -25.65 -7.54
N PHE A 277 4.24 -25.64 -7.27
CA PHE A 277 3.68 -26.28 -6.08
C PHE A 277 3.57 -27.79 -6.27
N ALA A 278 4.01 -28.54 -5.27
CA ALA A 278 3.92 -29.99 -5.27
C ALA A 278 2.47 -30.48 -5.37
N PRO A 279 2.21 -31.63 -6.04
CA PRO A 279 0.90 -32.24 -6.07
C PRO A 279 0.36 -32.46 -4.66
N GLY A 280 -0.89 -32.04 -4.40
CA GLY A 280 -1.52 -32.21 -3.10
C GLY A 280 -1.28 -31.08 -2.09
N HIS A 281 -0.54 -30.02 -2.44
CA HIS A 281 -0.38 -28.84 -1.59
C HIS A 281 -1.76 -28.30 -1.10
N PRO A 282 -1.92 -27.99 0.20
CA PRO A 282 -3.23 -27.82 0.82
C PRO A 282 -3.97 -26.54 0.41
N LYS A 283 -3.27 -25.55 -0.16
CA LYS A 283 -3.87 -24.24 -0.49
C LYS A 283 -3.82 -23.87 -1.97
N TYR A 284 -2.83 -24.37 -2.70
CA TYR A 284 -2.45 -23.85 -4.01
C TYR A 284 -2.10 -24.98 -4.97
N CYS A 285 -2.21 -24.71 -6.27
CA CYS A 285 -1.69 -25.54 -7.33
C CYS A 285 -1.11 -24.67 -8.44
N THR A 286 -0.25 -25.28 -9.26
CA THR A 286 0.35 -24.60 -10.42
C THR A 286 -0.25 -25.15 -11.69
N VAL A 287 -0.72 -24.27 -12.57
CA VAL A 287 -1.22 -24.61 -13.91
C VAL A 287 -0.59 -23.64 -14.90
N ASP A 288 0.18 -24.16 -15.86
CA ASP A 288 0.90 -23.36 -16.86
C ASP A 288 1.77 -22.23 -16.26
N GLY A 289 2.39 -22.50 -15.10
CA GLY A 289 3.20 -21.53 -14.35
C GLY A 289 2.39 -20.51 -13.53
N LEU A 290 1.07 -20.49 -13.66
CA LEU A 290 0.17 -19.66 -12.85
C LEU A 290 -0.11 -20.32 -11.51
N VAL A 291 -0.18 -19.52 -10.45
CA VAL A 291 -0.53 -20.02 -9.13
C VAL A 291 -2.02 -19.82 -8.88
N LEU A 292 -2.73 -20.92 -8.76
CA LEU A 292 -4.15 -20.97 -8.48
C LEU A 292 -4.39 -21.45 -7.05
N ASN A 293 -5.60 -21.25 -6.54
CA ASN A 293 -6.04 -21.93 -5.33
C ASN A 293 -6.16 -23.45 -5.58
N LYS A 294 -6.21 -24.26 -4.50
CA LYS A 294 -6.21 -25.74 -4.57
C LYS A 294 -7.19 -26.35 -5.59
N ASN A 295 -8.37 -25.75 -5.76
CA ASN A 295 -9.39 -26.26 -6.67
C ASN A 295 -9.25 -25.75 -8.13
N GLY A 296 -8.22 -24.96 -8.43
CA GLY A 296 -7.92 -24.42 -9.76
C GLY A 296 -8.91 -23.38 -10.27
N ARG A 297 -9.73 -22.78 -9.40
CA ARG A 297 -10.82 -21.85 -9.80
C ARG A 297 -10.50 -20.38 -9.61
N ARG A 298 -9.48 -20.05 -8.82
CA ARG A 298 -9.08 -18.67 -8.54
C ARG A 298 -7.60 -18.49 -8.86
N LEU A 299 -7.28 -17.54 -9.74
CA LEU A 299 -5.90 -17.05 -9.87
C LEU A 299 -5.54 -16.27 -8.61
N VAL A 300 -4.47 -16.70 -7.96
CA VAL A 300 -3.94 -16.09 -6.73
C VAL A 300 -2.71 -15.25 -7.04
N PHE A 301 -1.87 -15.70 -7.97
CA PHE A 301 -0.65 -14.99 -8.34
C PHE A 301 -0.26 -15.26 -9.80
N LEU A 302 0.02 -14.17 -10.52
CA LEU A 302 0.62 -14.18 -11.84
C LEU A 302 2.11 -13.83 -11.69
N PRO A 303 3.05 -14.72 -12.06
CA PRO A 303 4.47 -14.40 -11.99
C PRO A 303 4.84 -13.17 -12.83
N PRO A 304 5.64 -12.23 -12.29
CA PRO A 304 5.92 -10.93 -12.91
C PRO A 304 6.66 -11.03 -14.26
N ALA A 305 7.46 -12.08 -14.46
CA ALA A 305 8.17 -12.31 -15.72
C ALA A 305 7.29 -12.89 -16.84
N ARG A 306 5.99 -13.16 -16.57
CA ARG A 306 5.07 -13.60 -17.62
C ARG A 306 4.96 -12.51 -18.70
N ALA A 307 5.50 -12.82 -19.88
CA ALA A 307 5.56 -11.91 -21.00
C ALA A 307 4.52 -12.22 -22.07
N GLY A 308 4.12 -11.18 -22.82
CA GLY A 308 3.26 -11.33 -23.98
C GLY A 308 1.82 -11.69 -23.63
N VAL A 309 1.27 -12.69 -24.31
CA VAL A 309 -0.11 -13.15 -24.14
C VAL A 309 -0.21 -14.12 -22.97
N CYS A 310 -1.07 -13.82 -21.99
CA CYS A 310 -1.41 -14.72 -20.91
C CYS A 310 -2.86 -15.18 -21.01
N ALA A 311 -3.06 -16.45 -21.37
CA ALA A 311 -4.36 -17.09 -21.27
C ALA A 311 -4.58 -17.68 -19.88
N LEU A 312 -5.70 -17.31 -19.24
CA LEU A 312 -6.10 -17.94 -17.99
C LEU A 312 -6.70 -19.32 -18.29
N PRO A 313 -6.43 -20.35 -17.45
CA PRO A 313 -6.99 -21.68 -17.63
C PRO A 313 -8.52 -21.69 -17.58
N ASP A 314 -9.16 -22.57 -18.36
CA ASP A 314 -10.62 -22.69 -18.47
C ASP A 314 -11.35 -22.99 -17.14
N THR A 315 -10.62 -23.48 -16.15
CA THR A 315 -11.12 -23.74 -14.79
C THR A 315 -11.30 -22.46 -13.98
N VAL A 316 -10.65 -21.36 -14.37
CA VAL A 316 -10.61 -20.09 -13.63
C VAL A 316 -11.94 -19.35 -13.74
N THR A 317 -12.58 -19.17 -12.58
CA THR A 317 -13.80 -18.40 -12.39
C THR A 317 -13.55 -17.01 -11.81
N GLN A 318 -12.43 -16.83 -11.10
CA GLN A 318 -12.06 -15.59 -10.42
C GLN A 318 -10.58 -15.30 -10.66
N ALA A 319 -10.24 -14.06 -11.01
CA ALA A 319 -8.84 -13.66 -11.18
C ALA A 319 -8.56 -12.33 -10.46
N GLU A 320 -7.96 -12.44 -9.28
CA GLU A 320 -7.63 -11.33 -8.39
C GLU A 320 -6.15 -11.53 -7.98
N GLY A 321 -5.22 -10.98 -8.75
CA GLY A 321 -3.78 -11.22 -8.56
C GLY A 321 -2.90 -10.85 -9.76
N ILE A 322 -3.44 -10.09 -10.71
CA ILE A 322 -2.74 -9.65 -11.91
C ILE A 322 -2.20 -8.25 -11.62
N ASN A 323 -1.05 -8.17 -10.96
CA ASN A 323 -0.35 -6.93 -10.66
C ASN A 323 1.15 -7.15 -10.84
N GLY A 324 1.90 -6.07 -11.07
CA GLY A 324 3.36 -6.10 -11.19
C GLY A 324 3.87 -6.97 -12.35
N CYS A 325 3.12 -7.05 -13.45
CA CYS A 325 3.47 -7.84 -14.63
C CYS A 325 3.88 -6.90 -15.78
N PRO A 326 5.12 -6.37 -15.78
CA PRO A 326 5.54 -5.34 -16.72
C PRO A 326 5.67 -5.83 -18.16
N ALA A 327 5.84 -7.14 -18.38
CA ALA A 327 6.00 -7.72 -19.72
C ALA A 327 4.68 -8.24 -20.33
N LEU A 328 3.58 -8.24 -19.57
CA LEU A 328 2.27 -8.71 -20.03
C LEU A 328 1.71 -7.73 -21.06
N THR A 329 1.34 -8.21 -22.25
CA THR A 329 0.75 -7.38 -23.32
C THR A 329 -0.73 -7.63 -23.53
N GLU A 330 -1.17 -8.87 -23.28
CA GLU A 330 -2.55 -9.30 -23.48
C GLU A 330 -3.00 -10.29 -22.40
N LEU A 331 -4.22 -10.12 -21.91
CA LEU A 331 -4.89 -11.08 -21.03
C LEU A 331 -6.05 -11.74 -21.76
N VAL A 332 -6.03 -13.07 -21.87
CA VAL A 332 -7.13 -13.86 -22.44
C VAL A 332 -7.99 -14.43 -21.32
N ILE A 333 -9.27 -14.05 -21.31
CA ILE A 333 -10.26 -14.35 -20.30
C ILE A 333 -11.14 -15.51 -20.78
N PRO A 334 -11.12 -16.67 -20.11
CA PRO A 334 -11.82 -17.87 -20.55
C PRO A 334 -13.32 -17.80 -20.24
N LYS A 335 -14.06 -18.75 -20.80
CA LYS A 335 -15.53 -18.83 -20.74
C LYS A 335 -16.13 -18.72 -19.34
N LYS A 336 -15.47 -19.29 -18.32
CA LYS A 336 -16.03 -19.42 -16.96
C LYS A 336 -15.67 -18.28 -16.01
N THR A 337 -14.82 -17.34 -16.42
CA THR A 337 -14.42 -16.22 -15.55
C THR A 337 -15.58 -15.25 -15.37
N THR A 338 -16.00 -15.06 -14.12
CA THR A 338 -17.11 -14.18 -13.72
C THR A 338 -16.67 -13.07 -12.77
N LYS A 339 -15.47 -13.15 -12.20
CA LYS A 339 -14.87 -12.08 -11.40
C LYS A 339 -13.44 -11.82 -11.87
N LEU A 340 -13.13 -10.57 -12.15
CA LEU A 340 -11.79 -10.11 -12.54
C LEU A 340 -11.45 -8.88 -11.69
N GLY A 341 -10.26 -8.84 -11.12
CA GLY A 341 -9.75 -7.66 -10.42
C GLY A 341 -9.45 -6.54 -11.42
N MET A 342 -9.79 -5.29 -11.08
CA MET A 342 -9.70 -4.13 -11.99
C MET A 342 -8.42 -3.30 -11.81
N SER A 343 -7.57 -3.61 -10.83
CA SER A 343 -6.38 -2.80 -10.51
C SER A 343 -5.31 -2.85 -11.60
N PHE A 344 -4.88 -4.03 -12.03
CA PHE A 344 -3.77 -4.20 -13.01
C PHE A 344 -2.57 -3.28 -12.73
N TYR A 345 -2.28 -3.05 -11.44
CA TYR A 345 -1.22 -2.15 -11.00
C TYR A 345 0.12 -2.67 -11.52
N GLY A 346 1.03 -1.80 -11.95
CA GLY A 346 2.35 -2.21 -12.42
C GLY A 346 2.34 -3.12 -13.66
N CYS A 347 1.28 -3.05 -14.50
CA CYS A 347 1.20 -3.74 -15.79
C CYS A 347 1.20 -2.72 -16.95
N PRO A 348 2.26 -1.91 -17.15
CA PRO A 348 2.29 -0.80 -18.11
C PRO A 348 2.13 -1.21 -19.58
N ASN A 349 2.53 -2.43 -19.96
CA ASN A 349 2.49 -2.89 -21.35
C ASN A 349 1.20 -3.66 -21.70
N LEU A 350 0.33 -3.94 -20.73
CA LEU A 350 -0.94 -4.62 -20.97
C LEU A 350 -1.86 -3.66 -21.71
N THR A 351 -2.14 -3.91 -22.99
CA THR A 351 -2.96 -3.03 -23.84
C THR A 351 -4.23 -3.69 -24.32
N THR A 352 -4.28 -5.04 -24.29
CA THR A 352 -5.34 -5.82 -24.91
C THR A 352 -5.95 -6.80 -23.91
N PHE A 353 -7.29 -6.84 -23.88
CA PHE A 353 -8.07 -7.90 -23.26
C PHE A 353 -8.76 -8.70 -24.35
N SER A 354 -8.61 -10.01 -24.32
CA SER A 354 -9.35 -10.94 -25.17
C SER A 354 -10.31 -11.74 -24.31
N VAL A 355 -11.52 -11.97 -24.78
CA VAL A 355 -12.57 -12.67 -24.02
C VAL A 355 -13.14 -13.78 -24.87
N ASP A 356 -13.21 -15.00 -24.31
CA ASP A 356 -13.88 -16.12 -24.94
C ASP A 356 -15.32 -15.74 -25.33
N PRO A 357 -15.78 -16.01 -26.58
CA PRO A 357 -17.11 -15.60 -27.03
C PRO A 357 -18.27 -16.13 -26.18
N GLY A 358 -18.08 -17.30 -25.54
CA GLY A 358 -19.01 -17.94 -24.64
C GLY A 358 -18.98 -17.41 -23.21
N ASN A 359 -18.08 -16.48 -22.87
CA ASN A 359 -18.05 -15.82 -21.56
C ASN A 359 -19.36 -15.04 -21.35
N ARG A 360 -19.99 -15.28 -20.19
CA ARG A 360 -21.31 -14.71 -19.84
C ARG A 360 -21.23 -13.39 -19.05
N ALA A 361 -20.07 -13.04 -18.51
CA ALA A 361 -19.87 -11.86 -17.68
C ALA A 361 -19.24 -10.69 -18.47
N TYR A 362 -18.36 -11.01 -19.41
CA TYR A 362 -17.53 -10.02 -20.09
C TYR A 362 -17.63 -10.15 -21.61
N ARG A 363 -17.22 -9.08 -22.29
CA ARG A 363 -16.83 -9.11 -23.70
C ARG A 363 -15.65 -8.17 -23.92
N SER A 364 -14.92 -8.41 -25.01
CA SER A 364 -13.93 -7.46 -25.50
C SER A 364 -14.44 -6.79 -26.76
N VAL A 365 -14.25 -5.48 -26.87
CA VAL A 365 -14.45 -4.72 -28.10
C VAL A 365 -13.16 -4.00 -28.39
N ASP A 366 -12.50 -4.35 -29.49
CA ASP A 366 -11.23 -3.75 -29.92
C ASP A 366 -10.18 -3.73 -28.78
N GLY A 367 -10.03 -4.86 -28.08
CA GLY A 367 -9.06 -5.02 -26.99
C GLY A 367 -9.44 -4.35 -25.67
N VAL A 368 -10.57 -3.65 -25.59
CA VAL A 368 -11.08 -3.02 -24.36
C VAL A 368 -12.12 -3.90 -23.70
N LEU A 369 -12.07 -3.99 -22.36
CA LEU A 369 -12.93 -4.87 -21.58
C LEU A 369 -14.24 -4.19 -21.19
N PHE A 370 -15.36 -4.85 -21.48
CA PHE A 370 -16.71 -4.41 -21.15
C PHE A 370 -17.49 -5.49 -20.39
N SER A 371 -18.56 -5.08 -19.71
CA SER A 371 -19.62 -6.00 -19.29
C SER A 371 -20.21 -6.73 -20.51
N ARG A 372 -20.80 -7.90 -20.30
CA ARG A 372 -21.32 -8.72 -21.42
C ARG A 372 -22.34 -7.99 -22.30
N ASP A 373 -23.23 -7.22 -21.69
CA ASP A 373 -24.21 -6.37 -22.38
C ASP A 373 -23.56 -5.13 -23.03
N GLY A 374 -22.36 -4.74 -22.57
CA GLY A 374 -21.60 -3.60 -23.03
C GLY A 374 -22.01 -2.26 -22.44
N SER A 375 -22.95 -2.26 -21.50
CA SER A 375 -23.40 -1.05 -20.82
C SER A 375 -22.30 -0.44 -19.94
N THR A 376 -21.28 -1.21 -19.57
CA THR A 376 -20.18 -0.78 -18.70
C THR A 376 -18.82 -0.99 -19.38
N LEU A 377 -18.02 0.07 -19.48
CA LEU A 377 -16.58 -0.04 -19.76
C LEU A 377 -15.86 -0.37 -18.45
N LEU A 378 -15.26 -1.57 -18.39
CA LEU A 378 -14.64 -2.09 -17.17
C LEU A 378 -13.14 -1.80 -17.10
N ARG A 379 -12.42 -1.94 -18.23
CA ARG A 379 -10.98 -1.67 -18.27
C ARG A 379 -10.50 -1.33 -19.67
N CYS A 380 -9.78 -0.22 -19.80
CA CYS A 380 -9.10 0.22 -21.01
C CYS A 380 -7.64 0.58 -20.68
N LYS A 381 -6.72 -0.04 -21.41
CA LYS A 381 -5.29 0.26 -21.37
C LYS A 381 -4.72 0.66 -22.73
N LYS A 382 -5.60 0.99 -23.68
CA LYS A 382 -5.16 1.54 -24.97
C LYS A 382 -4.54 2.91 -24.79
N GLY A 383 -3.46 3.17 -25.51
CA GLY A 383 -2.85 4.50 -25.60
C GLY A 383 -3.50 5.39 -26.65
N GLY A 384 -3.14 6.67 -26.63
CA GLY A 384 -3.65 7.68 -27.54
C GLY A 384 -5.03 8.21 -27.16
N ALA A 385 -5.74 8.75 -28.15
CA ALA A 385 -7.12 9.20 -27.98
C ALA A 385 -8.08 8.01 -28.02
N TYR A 386 -9.08 8.00 -27.14
CA TYR A 386 -10.10 6.96 -27.09
C TYR A 386 -11.51 7.56 -27.07
N ALA A 387 -12.33 7.16 -28.03
CA ALA A 387 -13.76 7.47 -28.05
C ALA A 387 -14.52 6.28 -27.45
N VAL A 388 -15.22 6.50 -26.35
CA VAL A 388 -16.06 5.46 -25.74
C VAL A 388 -17.26 5.19 -26.67
N PRO A 389 -17.56 3.92 -27.02
CA PRO A 389 -18.68 3.61 -27.91
C PRO A 389 -20.04 4.02 -27.35
N ASP A 390 -20.96 4.40 -28.24
CA ASP A 390 -22.36 4.65 -27.90
C ASP A 390 -23.01 3.43 -27.23
N GLY A 391 -23.94 3.69 -26.31
CA GLY A 391 -24.64 2.65 -25.54
C GLY A 391 -23.92 2.24 -24.26
N VAL A 392 -22.69 2.72 -24.03
CA VAL A 392 -22.04 2.63 -22.73
C VAL A 392 -22.72 3.63 -21.78
N ALA A 393 -23.28 3.13 -20.69
CA ALA A 393 -23.93 3.91 -19.64
C ALA A 393 -22.99 4.21 -18.47
N VAL A 394 -22.03 3.32 -18.20
CA VAL A 394 -21.16 3.38 -17.03
C VAL A 394 -19.69 3.28 -17.43
N ILE A 395 -18.89 4.23 -16.97
CA ILE A 395 -17.43 4.09 -16.90
C ILE A 395 -17.11 3.53 -15.52
N GLY A 396 -16.69 2.26 -15.46
CA GLY A 396 -16.44 1.57 -14.20
C GLY A 396 -15.33 2.22 -13.37
N SER A 397 -15.35 1.96 -12.06
CA SER A 397 -14.24 2.34 -11.19
C SER A 397 -12.93 1.76 -11.71
N TYR A 398 -11.88 2.56 -11.69
CA TYR A 398 -10.57 2.22 -12.26
C TYR A 398 -10.56 1.93 -13.78
N ALA A 399 -11.59 2.25 -14.55
CA ALA A 399 -11.67 1.87 -15.98
C ALA A 399 -10.43 2.23 -16.81
N PHE A 400 -9.87 3.43 -16.63
CA PHE A 400 -8.65 3.92 -17.28
C PHE A 400 -7.49 4.13 -16.30
N ASN A 401 -7.63 3.76 -15.02
CA ASN A 401 -6.63 4.04 -13.99
C ASN A 401 -5.21 3.59 -14.40
N GLN A 402 -4.21 4.46 -14.18
CA GLN A 402 -2.80 4.27 -14.54
C GLN A 402 -2.59 3.96 -16.03
N ASN A 403 -3.45 4.48 -16.89
CA ASN A 403 -3.21 4.46 -18.33
C ASN A 403 -2.34 5.67 -18.70
N THR A 404 -1.04 5.53 -18.52
CA THR A 404 -0.06 6.58 -18.80
C THR A 404 0.15 6.86 -20.29
N ALA A 405 -0.46 6.05 -21.17
CA ALA A 405 -0.43 6.25 -22.61
C ALA A 405 -1.69 6.95 -23.16
N LEU A 406 -2.75 7.08 -22.37
CA LEU A 406 -4.00 7.75 -22.77
C LEU A 406 -3.80 9.26 -22.86
N THR A 407 -4.16 9.86 -24.00
CA THR A 407 -3.96 11.31 -24.24
C THR A 407 -5.26 12.10 -24.27
N ALA A 408 -6.35 11.48 -24.73
CA ALA A 408 -7.67 12.12 -24.77
C ALA A 408 -8.79 11.09 -24.61
N VAL A 409 -9.91 11.50 -24.01
CA VAL A 409 -11.12 10.67 -23.91
C VAL A 409 -12.35 11.47 -24.31
N SER A 410 -13.18 10.88 -25.16
CA SER A 410 -14.53 11.35 -25.46
C SER A 410 -15.55 10.36 -24.90
N LEU A 411 -16.47 10.87 -24.07
CA LEU A 411 -17.57 10.10 -23.49
C LEU A 411 -18.88 10.43 -24.24
N PRO A 412 -19.67 9.42 -24.66
CA PRO A 412 -20.94 9.65 -25.35
C PRO A 412 -22.03 10.09 -24.38
N ASP A 413 -23.11 10.65 -24.92
CA ASP A 413 -24.29 11.10 -24.16
C ASP A 413 -25.05 9.95 -23.47
N SER A 414 -24.73 8.68 -23.76
CA SER A 414 -25.28 7.56 -23.01
C SER A 414 -24.65 7.41 -21.63
N VAL A 415 -23.45 7.97 -21.38
CA VAL A 415 -22.73 7.81 -20.10
C VAL A 415 -23.38 8.66 -19.00
N THR A 416 -24.00 7.99 -18.05
CA THR A 416 -24.64 8.61 -16.88
C THR A 416 -23.80 8.52 -15.61
N THR A 417 -22.83 7.60 -15.56
CA THR A 417 -22.06 7.32 -14.35
C THR A 417 -20.57 7.14 -14.65
N ILE A 418 -19.71 7.79 -13.86
CA ILE A 418 -18.26 7.64 -13.89
C ILE A 418 -17.78 7.24 -12.49
N GLY A 419 -17.21 6.04 -12.37
CA GLY A 419 -16.79 5.46 -11.09
C GLY A 419 -15.51 6.06 -10.51
N SER A 420 -15.23 5.71 -9.25
CA SER A 420 -14.06 6.19 -8.51
C SER A 420 -12.75 5.83 -9.23
N LEU A 421 -11.79 6.76 -9.23
CA LEU A 421 -10.48 6.59 -9.88
C LEU A 421 -10.57 6.20 -11.37
N ALA A 422 -11.71 6.41 -12.06
CA ALA A 422 -11.89 6.00 -13.45
C ALA A 422 -10.74 6.48 -14.36
N PHE A 423 -10.25 7.71 -14.17
CA PHE A 423 -9.09 8.28 -14.88
C PHE A 423 -7.90 8.54 -13.94
N GLY A 424 -7.86 7.93 -12.75
CA GLY A 424 -6.78 8.15 -11.81
C GLY A 424 -5.40 7.81 -12.41
N ASP A 425 -4.38 8.61 -12.16
CA ASP A 425 -3.01 8.48 -12.66
C ASP A 425 -2.89 8.34 -14.19
N CYS A 426 -3.85 8.86 -14.97
CA CYS A 426 -3.71 9.02 -16.42
C CYS A 426 -2.78 10.22 -16.71
N SER A 427 -1.49 10.06 -16.43
CA SER A 427 -0.52 11.16 -16.40
C SER A 427 -0.31 11.89 -17.72
N SER A 428 -0.68 11.28 -18.86
CA SER A 428 -0.60 11.87 -20.21
C SER A 428 -1.94 12.41 -20.73
N LEU A 429 -3.03 12.31 -19.96
CA LEU A 429 -4.37 12.73 -20.37
C LEU A 429 -4.44 14.25 -20.38
N THR A 430 -4.58 14.85 -21.57
CA THR A 430 -4.64 16.31 -21.75
C THR A 430 -6.06 16.84 -21.87
N GLN A 431 -7.00 16.01 -22.35
CA GLN A 431 -8.37 16.43 -22.67
C GLN A 431 -9.40 15.35 -22.34
N VAL A 432 -10.53 15.79 -21.78
CA VAL A 432 -11.69 14.94 -21.47
C VAL A 432 -12.96 15.67 -21.89
N ALA A 433 -13.72 15.09 -22.82
CA ALA A 433 -15.05 15.58 -23.17
C ALA A 433 -16.10 14.85 -22.30
N LEU A 434 -16.74 15.60 -21.40
CA LEU A 434 -17.75 15.11 -20.46
C LEU A 434 -19.17 15.31 -21.01
N PRO A 435 -20.11 14.38 -20.78
CA PRO A 435 -21.51 14.58 -21.14
C PRO A 435 -22.16 15.68 -20.30
N GLU A 436 -22.95 16.55 -20.92
CA GLU A 436 -23.53 17.73 -20.25
C GLU A 436 -24.58 17.37 -19.18
N HIS A 437 -25.15 16.18 -19.27
CA HIS A 437 -26.24 15.73 -18.39
C HIS A 437 -25.74 15.07 -17.09
N LEU A 438 -24.43 14.88 -16.92
CA LEU A 438 -23.85 14.31 -15.70
C LEU A 438 -24.22 15.15 -14.47
N THR A 439 -24.61 14.47 -13.40
CA THR A 439 -25.04 15.09 -12.14
C THR A 439 -24.01 15.01 -11.03
N GLU A 440 -23.04 14.09 -11.13
CA GLU A 440 -22.07 13.81 -10.07
C GLU A 440 -20.75 13.27 -10.60
N PHE A 441 -19.73 13.34 -9.75
CA PHE A 441 -18.46 12.63 -9.90
C PHE A 441 -18.23 11.74 -8.69
N ASN A 442 -17.37 10.74 -8.86
CA ASN A 442 -16.91 9.89 -7.78
C ASN A 442 -15.51 10.29 -7.27
N TRP A 443 -15.13 9.72 -6.12
CA TRP A 443 -13.86 9.96 -5.45
C TRP A 443 -12.66 9.81 -6.42
N GLN A 444 -11.76 10.80 -6.42
CA GLN A 444 -10.50 10.76 -7.18
C GLN A 444 -10.62 10.49 -8.70
N THR A 445 -11.77 10.81 -9.33
CA THR A 445 -12.02 10.46 -10.73
C THR A 445 -10.87 10.89 -11.68
N PHE A 446 -10.28 12.08 -11.51
CA PHE A 446 -9.15 12.60 -12.28
C PHE A 446 -7.87 12.79 -11.45
N TYR A 447 -7.73 12.06 -10.35
CA TYR A 447 -6.53 12.09 -9.51
C TYR A 447 -5.27 11.86 -10.35
N GLY A 448 -4.20 12.63 -10.16
CA GLY A 448 -2.92 12.40 -10.82
C GLY A 448 -2.92 12.57 -12.35
N CYS A 449 -3.97 13.17 -12.96
CA CYS A 449 -3.99 13.54 -14.38
C CYS A 449 -3.05 14.73 -14.64
N ALA A 450 -1.75 14.50 -14.51
CA ALA A 450 -0.72 15.53 -14.44
C ALA A 450 -0.62 16.41 -15.70
N ALA A 451 -1.07 15.92 -16.85
CA ALA A 451 -1.09 16.64 -18.13
C ALA A 451 -2.42 17.34 -18.46
N LEU A 452 -3.48 17.17 -17.65
CA LEU A 452 -4.79 17.77 -17.92
C LEU A 452 -4.69 19.29 -17.80
N THR A 453 -5.00 20.02 -18.88
CA THR A 453 -4.80 21.48 -18.95
C THR A 453 -6.07 22.27 -18.66
N GLU A 454 -7.21 21.73 -19.08
CA GLU A 454 -8.52 22.36 -18.90
C GLU A 454 -9.60 21.32 -18.63
N ILE A 455 -10.63 21.73 -17.90
CA ILE A 455 -11.86 20.95 -17.77
C ILE A 455 -13.08 21.85 -17.61
N VAL A 456 -14.18 21.46 -18.26
CA VAL A 456 -15.49 22.09 -18.12
C VAL A 456 -16.38 21.14 -17.32
N ILE A 457 -16.83 21.58 -16.15
CA ILE A 457 -17.69 20.79 -15.28
C ILE A 457 -19.14 20.89 -15.79
N PRO A 458 -19.87 19.77 -15.94
CA PRO A 458 -21.25 19.78 -16.43
C PRO A 458 -22.20 20.62 -15.58
N PRO A 459 -23.20 21.29 -16.18
CA PRO A 459 -24.06 22.28 -15.52
C PRO A 459 -24.92 21.73 -14.37
N ARG A 460 -25.17 20.41 -14.33
CA ARG A 460 -26.02 19.77 -13.31
C ARG A 460 -25.24 19.28 -12.09
N VAL A 461 -23.92 19.42 -12.08
CA VAL A 461 -23.07 18.98 -10.96
C VAL A 461 -23.19 19.95 -9.80
N THR A 462 -23.57 19.43 -8.63
CA THR A 462 -23.76 20.22 -7.40
C THR A 462 -22.62 20.09 -6.41
N ALA A 463 -21.76 19.07 -6.52
CA ALA A 463 -20.63 18.85 -5.63
C ALA A 463 -19.40 18.31 -6.37
N LEU A 464 -18.22 18.75 -5.95
CA LEU A 464 -16.94 18.16 -6.36
C LEU A 464 -16.41 17.25 -5.23
N PRO A 465 -16.37 15.92 -5.40
CA PRO A 465 -15.94 15.00 -4.35
C PRO A 465 -14.45 15.13 -4.02
N ALA A 466 -14.04 14.54 -2.89
CA ALA A 466 -12.67 14.62 -2.41
C ALA A 466 -11.64 14.21 -3.48
N TYR A 467 -10.57 15.01 -3.58
CA TYR A 467 -9.40 14.76 -4.43
C TYR A 467 -9.69 14.60 -5.93
N LEU A 468 -10.82 15.11 -6.43
CA LEU A 468 -11.26 14.95 -7.82
C LEU A 468 -10.17 15.30 -8.84
N PHE A 469 -9.46 16.42 -8.66
CA PHE A 469 -8.36 16.91 -9.51
C PHE A 469 -7.03 17.00 -8.76
N SER A 470 -6.88 16.25 -7.66
CA SER A 470 -5.63 16.29 -6.89
C SER A 470 -4.47 15.77 -7.74
N GLY A 471 -3.37 16.50 -7.78
CA GLY A 471 -2.20 16.18 -8.60
C GLY A 471 -2.30 16.54 -10.08
N CYS A 472 -3.37 17.23 -10.53
CA CYS A 472 -3.48 17.77 -11.88
C CYS A 472 -2.55 18.98 -12.08
N ALA A 473 -1.25 18.73 -12.09
CA ALA A 473 -0.20 19.75 -12.02
C ALA A 473 -0.22 20.73 -13.20
N SER A 474 -0.75 20.33 -14.36
CA SER A 474 -0.85 21.17 -15.56
C SER A 474 -2.19 21.93 -15.69
N LEU A 475 -3.12 21.76 -14.75
CA LEU A 475 -4.46 22.34 -14.84
C LEU A 475 -4.37 23.86 -14.73
N THR A 476 -4.78 24.56 -15.78
CA THR A 476 -4.75 26.02 -15.89
C THR A 476 -6.14 26.64 -15.89
N ARG A 477 -7.16 25.91 -16.36
CA ARG A 477 -8.52 26.42 -16.49
C ARG A 477 -9.53 25.39 -16.02
N VAL A 478 -10.41 25.81 -15.12
CA VAL A 478 -11.55 25.02 -14.65
C VAL A 478 -12.79 25.89 -14.76
N VAL A 479 -13.81 25.38 -15.45
CA VAL A 479 -15.12 26.05 -15.53
C VAL A 479 -16.07 25.34 -14.59
N LEU A 480 -16.48 26.03 -13.52
CA LEU A 480 -17.42 25.52 -12.51
C LEU A 480 -18.87 25.91 -12.89
N PRO A 481 -19.88 25.08 -12.61
CA PRO A 481 -21.26 25.38 -12.95
C PRO A 481 -21.89 26.33 -11.92
N GLU A 482 -22.79 27.22 -12.36
CA GLU A 482 -23.46 28.20 -11.48
C GLU A 482 -24.29 27.56 -10.35
N GLY A 483 -24.64 26.29 -10.46
CA GLY A 483 -25.37 25.53 -9.44
C GLY A 483 -24.50 24.85 -8.38
N LEU A 484 -23.17 24.96 -8.45
CA LEU A 484 -22.25 24.23 -7.57
C LEU A 484 -22.41 24.65 -6.11
N GLN A 485 -22.59 23.70 -5.19
CA GLN A 485 -22.77 23.93 -3.77
C GLN A 485 -21.52 23.60 -2.94
N GLU A 486 -20.81 22.54 -3.31
CA GLU A 486 -19.73 21.97 -2.47
C GLU A 486 -18.43 21.72 -3.25
N ILE A 487 -17.30 22.13 -2.67
CA ILE A 487 -15.94 21.77 -3.10
C ILE A 487 -15.30 20.91 -2.00
N GLY A 488 -15.17 19.62 -2.27
CA GLY A 488 -14.68 18.62 -1.34
C GLY A 488 -13.20 18.73 -0.97
N ARG A 489 -12.79 17.86 -0.06
CA ARG A 489 -11.43 17.85 0.52
C ARG A 489 -10.39 17.65 -0.58
N GLY A 490 -9.37 18.51 -0.63
CA GLY A 490 -8.24 18.32 -1.54
C GLY A 490 -8.56 18.33 -3.04
N VAL A 491 -9.73 18.84 -3.47
CA VAL A 491 -10.18 18.78 -4.88
C VAL A 491 -9.12 19.28 -5.87
N PHE A 492 -8.48 20.42 -5.59
CA PHE A 492 -7.43 21.01 -6.43
C PHE A 492 -6.04 20.89 -5.80
N GLN A 493 -5.83 19.98 -4.83
CA GLN A 493 -4.52 19.83 -4.19
C GLN A 493 -3.43 19.59 -5.25
N GLY A 494 -2.32 20.33 -5.19
CA GLY A 494 -1.21 20.18 -6.15
C GLY A 494 -1.48 20.71 -7.56
N CYS A 495 -2.60 21.40 -7.81
CA CYS A 495 -2.87 22.10 -9.08
C CYS A 495 -1.98 23.36 -9.21
N SER A 496 -0.67 23.15 -9.33
CA SER A 496 0.35 24.21 -9.22
C SER A 496 0.31 25.26 -10.33
N ARG A 497 -0.36 24.97 -11.46
CA ARG A 497 -0.54 25.90 -12.60
C ARG A 497 -1.90 26.59 -12.62
N LEU A 498 -2.78 26.31 -11.66
CA LEU A 498 -4.07 26.98 -11.56
C LEU A 498 -3.87 28.38 -10.98
N LEU A 499 -3.91 29.40 -11.84
CA LEU A 499 -3.63 30.79 -11.47
C LEU A 499 -4.88 31.52 -10.98
N GLU A 500 -6.03 31.18 -11.55
CA GLU A 500 -7.29 31.84 -11.25
C GLU A 500 -8.41 30.81 -11.24
N LEU A 501 -9.33 30.95 -10.29
CA LEU A 501 -10.55 30.17 -10.25
C LEU A 501 -11.74 31.06 -9.90
N ILE A 502 -12.75 31.06 -10.77
CA ILE A 502 -14.04 31.70 -10.50
C ILE A 502 -14.90 30.70 -9.74
N ILE A 503 -15.22 31.02 -8.48
CA ILE A 503 -16.10 30.22 -7.63
C ILE A 503 -17.50 30.84 -7.64
N PRO A 504 -18.54 30.11 -8.10
CA PRO A 504 -19.93 30.59 -8.15
C PRO A 504 -20.47 31.05 -6.79
N ARG A 505 -21.47 31.95 -6.82
CA ARG A 505 -22.12 32.45 -5.59
C ARG A 505 -22.81 31.37 -4.78
N SER A 506 -23.24 30.30 -5.44
CA SER A 506 -23.95 29.16 -4.89
C SER A 506 -23.11 28.29 -3.94
N VAL A 507 -21.78 28.41 -3.97
CA VAL A 507 -20.90 27.56 -3.14
C VAL A 507 -21.04 27.95 -1.67
N THR A 508 -21.47 26.98 -0.87
CA THR A 508 -21.69 27.11 0.58
C THR A 508 -20.70 26.31 1.43
N ALA A 509 -19.95 25.38 0.82
CA ALA A 509 -18.95 24.56 1.49
C ALA A 509 -17.68 24.38 0.64
N ILE A 510 -16.52 24.66 1.24
CA ILE A 510 -15.19 24.33 0.73
C ILE A 510 -14.42 23.63 1.84
N HIS A 511 -14.07 22.37 1.64
CA HIS A 511 -13.43 21.51 2.64
C HIS A 511 -11.90 21.69 2.70
N ASP A 512 -11.29 21.05 3.69
CA ASP A 512 -9.87 21.16 3.96
C ASP A 512 -8.99 20.75 2.77
N LEU A 513 -7.82 21.38 2.69
CA LEU A 513 -6.80 21.10 1.67
C LEU A 513 -7.26 21.36 0.22
N ALA A 514 -8.46 21.89 -0.03
CA ALA A 514 -9.02 22.06 -1.38
C ALA A 514 -8.05 22.74 -2.36
N PHE A 515 -7.27 23.71 -1.88
CA PHE A 515 -6.24 24.43 -2.65
C PHE A 515 -4.82 24.24 -2.11
N GLN A 516 -4.56 23.15 -1.37
CA GLN A 516 -3.21 22.86 -0.88
C GLN A 516 -2.23 22.76 -2.07
N ASP A 517 -1.03 23.33 -1.92
CA ASP A 517 0.00 23.38 -2.96
C ASP A 517 -0.41 24.11 -4.27
N CYS A 518 -1.53 24.85 -4.27
CA CYS A 518 -1.88 25.82 -5.31
C CYS A 518 -1.15 27.15 -5.08
N ARG A 519 0.15 27.18 -5.34
CA ARG A 519 1.04 28.28 -4.89
C ARG A 519 0.75 29.67 -5.47
N ARG A 520 -0.06 29.77 -6.53
CA ARG A 520 -0.29 31.02 -7.28
C ARG A 520 -1.76 31.32 -7.52
N ILE A 521 -2.67 30.58 -6.88
CA ILE A 521 -4.09 30.71 -7.14
C ILE A 521 -4.65 32.03 -6.59
N THR A 522 -5.49 32.67 -7.40
CA THR A 522 -6.36 33.78 -7.00
C THR A 522 -7.80 33.35 -7.15
N LEU A 523 -8.60 33.53 -6.11
CA LEU A 523 -10.03 33.22 -6.14
C LEU A 523 -10.82 34.44 -6.57
N ARG A 524 -11.77 34.26 -7.50
CA ARG A 524 -12.75 35.27 -7.84
C ARG A 524 -14.13 34.78 -7.48
N SER A 525 -14.88 35.59 -6.75
CA SER A 525 -16.27 35.26 -6.43
C SER A 525 -16.99 36.50 -5.97
N ALA A 526 -18.31 36.44 -6.07
CA ALA A 526 -19.19 37.41 -5.42
C ALA A 526 -19.81 36.88 -4.11
N SER A 527 -19.37 35.70 -3.66
CA SER A 527 -19.81 35.07 -2.41
C SER A 527 -19.05 35.61 -1.20
N ALA A 528 -19.78 36.08 -0.19
CA ALA A 528 -19.21 36.46 1.10
C ALA A 528 -18.58 35.27 1.83
N TYR A 529 -19.10 34.06 1.61
CA TYR A 529 -18.52 32.83 2.14
C TYR A 529 -17.14 32.56 1.55
N VAL A 530 -17.01 32.61 0.22
CA VAL A 530 -15.74 32.38 -0.47
C VAL A 530 -14.70 33.43 -0.09
N HIS A 531 -15.12 34.69 0.06
CA HIS A 531 -14.23 35.75 0.54
C HIS A 531 -13.66 35.43 1.95
N ARG A 532 -14.52 35.01 2.89
CA ARG A 532 -14.09 34.62 4.24
C ARG A 532 -13.13 33.42 4.22
N TYR A 533 -13.48 32.41 3.44
CA TYR A 533 -12.63 31.23 3.24
C TYR A 533 -11.23 31.61 2.73
N ALA A 534 -11.17 32.50 1.72
CA ALA A 534 -9.91 32.97 1.15
C ALA A 534 -9.07 33.74 2.18
N LEU A 535 -9.71 34.61 2.97
CA LEU A 535 -9.06 35.39 4.03
C LEU A 535 -8.43 34.50 5.10
N GLU A 536 -9.19 33.52 5.62
CA GLU A 536 -8.73 32.58 6.66
C GLU A 536 -7.49 31.77 6.20
N ARG A 537 -7.42 31.45 4.91
CA ARG A 537 -6.35 30.63 4.31
C ARG A 537 -5.28 31.45 3.59
N ARG A 538 -5.34 32.77 3.66
CA ARG A 538 -4.40 33.71 3.02
C ARG A 538 -4.28 33.49 1.51
N ILE A 539 -5.39 33.19 0.85
CA ILE A 539 -5.47 33.05 -0.60
C ILE A 539 -5.87 34.41 -1.20
N PRO A 540 -5.16 34.92 -2.23
CA PRO A 540 -5.55 36.13 -2.95
C PRO A 540 -7.00 36.06 -3.46
N PHE A 541 -7.75 37.16 -3.33
CA PHE A 541 -9.17 37.22 -3.66
C PHE A 541 -9.53 38.49 -4.44
N HIS A 542 -10.37 38.36 -5.47
CA HIS A 542 -11.02 39.48 -6.17
C HIS A 542 -12.55 39.33 -6.17
N LEU A 543 -13.23 40.39 -5.76
CA LEU A 543 -14.68 40.51 -5.89
C LEU A 543 -15.04 40.75 -7.37
N ILE A 544 -16.07 40.06 -7.86
CA ILE A 544 -16.62 40.22 -9.22
C ILE A 544 -18.12 40.40 -9.24
#